data_AF-A0A932P2X4-F1
#
_entry.id   AF-A0A932P2X4-F1
#
_cell.length_a   1.000
_cell.length_b   1.000
_cell.length_c   1.000
_cell.angle_alpha   90.00
_cell.angle_beta   90.00
_cell.angle_gamma   90.00
#
_symmetry.space_group_name_H-M   'P 1'
#
loop_
_entity.id
_entity.type
_entity.pdbx_description
1 polymer ?
#
loop_
_entity_poly.entity_id
_entity_poly.type
_entity_poly.pdbx_seq_one_letter_code
_entity_poly.pdbx_strand_id
1 'polypeptide(L)' 'MPQDEFRKGLSLAARIGSEFVAATVVGGGMGYLGDRLFGTGPWLLAAGLILGTAAGVLGAYREASRASGEDSPSDEENNR' A
#
# COMPACT_ATOMS: atom_id res chain seq x y z
N MET A 1 11.56 16.72 -22.33
CA MET A 1 11.21 15.56 -21.48
C MET A 1 9.88 15.02 -21.98
N PRO A 2 9.72 13.72 -22.21
CA PRO A 2 8.44 13.13 -22.58
C PRO A 2 7.39 13.44 -21.50
N GLN A 3 6.28 14.07 -21.88
CA GLN A 3 5.22 14.54 -20.97
C GLN A 3 4.37 13.39 -20.41
N ASP A 4 4.46 12.25 -21.07
CA ASP A 4 3.81 10.98 -20.86
C ASP A 4 4.36 10.24 -19.64
N GLU A 5 5.67 10.33 -19.38
CA GLU A 5 6.30 9.76 -18.19
C GLU A 5 5.83 10.44 -16.89
N PHE A 6 5.70 11.77 -16.91
CA PHE A 6 5.17 12.52 -15.76
C PHE A 6 3.71 12.13 -15.44
N ARG A 7 2.88 11.98 -16.47
CA ARG A 7 1.47 11.57 -16.33
C ARG A 7 1.34 10.15 -15.76
N LYS A 8 2.17 9.21 -16.24
CA LYS A 8 2.22 7.85 -15.70
C LYS A 8 2.64 7.84 -14.23
N GLY A 9 3.73 8.53 -13.89
CA GLY A 9 4.21 8.64 -12.50
C GLY A 9 3.18 9.25 -11.55
N LEU A 10 2.46 10.29 -12.00
CA LEU A 10 1.39 10.90 -11.23
C LEU A 10 0.21 9.95 -10.99
N SER A 11 -0.19 9.18 -12.02
CA SER A 11 -1.29 8.21 -11.91
C SER A 11 -0.95 7.05 -10.96
N LEU A 12 0.30 6.58 -11.01
CA LEU A 12 0.80 5.52 -10.13
C LEU A 12 0.86 5.99 -8.67
N ALA A 13 1.42 7.19 -8.46
CA ALA A 13 1.51 7.79 -7.13
C ALA A 13 0.13 8.03 -6.49
N ALA A 14 -0.85 8.51 -7.29
CA ALA A 14 -2.21 8.73 -6.83
C ALA A 14 -2.88 7.41 -6.38
N ARG A 15 -2.68 6.33 -7.15
CA ARG A 15 -3.23 5.02 -6.82
C ARG A 15 -2.61 4.45 -5.54
N ILE A 16 -1.29 4.43 -5.45
CA ILE A 16 -0.56 3.95 -4.27
C ILE A 16 -0.96 4.75 -3.02
N GLY A 17 -1.04 6.08 -3.13
CA GLY A 17 -1.48 6.95 -2.04
C GLY A 17 -2.92 6.66 -1.60
N SER A 18 -3.84 6.43 -2.54
CA SER A 18 -5.24 6.15 -2.24
C SER A 18 -5.44 4.81 -1.52
N GLU A 19 -4.72 3.77 -1.94
CA GLU A 19 -4.74 2.45 -1.28
C GLU A 19 -4.18 2.54 0.14
N PHE A 20 -3.09 3.30 0.34
CA PHE A 20 -2.52 3.54 1.66
C PHE A 20 -3.50 4.24 2.61
N VAL A 21 -4.07 5.37 2.18
CA VAL A 21 -5.03 6.15 2.99
C VAL A 21 -6.28 5.33 3.29
N ALA A 22 -6.81 4.57 2.32
CA ALA A 22 -7.96 3.71 2.53
C ALA A 22 -7.68 2.63 3.59
N ALA A 23 -6.53 1.96 3.52
CA ALA A 23 -6.12 0.96 4.51
C ALA A 23 -5.97 1.56 5.92
N THR A 24 -5.37 2.74 6.03
CA THR A 24 -5.21 3.44 7.32
C THR A 24 -6.55 3.84 7.92
N VAL A 25 -7.47 4.40 7.13
CA VAL A 25 -8.81 4.81 7.60
C VAL A 25 -9.62 3.59 8.01
N VAL A 26 -9.58 2.50 7.25
CA VAL A 26 -10.29 1.26 7.58
C VAL A 26 -9.71 0.63 8.86
N GLY A 27 -8.39 0.54 9.00
CA GLY A 27 -7.73 -0.01 10.19
C GLY A 27 -8.00 0.83 11.45
N GLY A 28 -7.91 2.16 11.35
CA GLY A 28 -8.24 3.09 12.43
C GLY A 28 -9.72 3.06 12.82
N GLY A 29 -10.62 3.04 11.83
CA GLY A 29 -12.06 2.95 12.05
C GLY A 29 -12.47 1.62 12.70
N MET A 30 -11.88 0.51 12.24
CA MET A 30 -12.13 -0.83 12.80
C MET A 30 -11.56 -0.99 14.21
N GLY A 31 -10.37 -0.42 14.47
CA GLY A 31 -9.79 -0.35 15.82
C GLY A 31 -10.64 0.49 16.79
N TYR A 32 -11.15 1.64 16.35
CA TYR A 32 -12.03 2.50 17.14
C TYR A 32 -13.36 1.83 17.49
N LEU A 33 -13.98 1.13 16.51
CA LEU A 33 -15.21 0.38 16.75
C LEU A 33 -14.97 -0.77 17.74
N GLY A 34 -13.83 -1.45 17.62
CA GLY A 34 -13.42 -2.51 18.53
C GLY A 34 -13.24 -2.02 19.97
N ASP A 35 -12.51 -0.93 20.18
CA ASP A 35 -12.36 -0.33 21.52
C ASP A 35 -13.70 0.02 22.16
N ARG A 36 -14.66 0.51 21.36
CA ARG A 36 -15.99 0.88 21.85
C ARG A 36 -16.87 -0.31 22.20
N LEU A 37 -16.68 -1.46 21.54
CA LEU A 37 -17.42 -2.69 21.81
C LEU A 37 -16.85 -3.48 22.99
N PHE A 38 -15.53 -3.54 23.12
CA PHE A 38 -14.86 -4.33 24.15
C PHE A 38 -14.60 -3.56 25.45
N GLY A 39 -14.75 -2.23 25.44
CA GLY A 39 -14.46 -1.39 26.61
C GLY A 39 -12.99 -1.45 27.05
N THR A 40 -12.13 -2.10 26.26
CA THR A 40 -10.69 -1.94 26.32
C THR A 40 -10.41 -0.47 26.04
N GLY A 41 -9.49 0.16 26.77
CA GLY A 41 -9.03 1.51 26.45
C GLY A 41 -8.44 1.60 25.02
N PRO A 42 -7.67 2.63 24.64
CA PRO A 42 -7.24 2.87 23.24
C PRO A 42 -6.24 1.83 22.65
N TRP A 43 -6.20 0.61 23.20
CA TRP A 43 -5.31 -0.49 22.86
C TRP A 43 -5.67 -1.15 21.54
N LEU A 44 -6.95 -1.37 21.23
CA LEU A 44 -7.37 -1.94 19.95
C LEU A 44 -7.26 -0.89 18.83
N LEU A 45 -7.44 0.41 19.13
CA LEU A 45 -7.05 1.50 18.24
C LEU A 45 -5.55 1.47 17.93
N ALA A 46 -4.70 1.37 18.94
CA ALA A 46 -3.25 1.37 18.74
C ALA A 46 -2.80 0.17 17.89
N ALA A 47 -3.30 -1.03 18.20
CA ALA A 47 -3.02 -2.24 17.42
C ALA A 47 -3.59 -2.14 15.99
N GLY A 48 -4.83 -1.65 15.84
CA GLY A 48 -5.51 -1.47 14.56
C GLY A 48 -4.84 -0.40 13.68
N LEU A 49 -4.28 0.65 14.28
CA LEU A 49 -3.51 1.67 13.58
C LEU A 49 -2.17 1.11 13.09
N ILE A 50 -1.44 0.36 13.93
CA ILE A 50 -0.17 -0.29 13.53
C ILE A 50 -0.43 -1.31 12.42
N LEU A 51 -1.43 -2.17 12.57
CA LEU A 51 -1.79 -3.17 11.56
C LEU A 51 -2.31 -2.54 10.27
N GLY A 52 -3.15 -1.50 10.35
CA GLY A 52 -3.65 -0.77 9.19
C GLY A 52 -2.53 -0.06 8.44
N THR A 53 -1.60 0.57 9.16
CA THR A 53 -0.41 1.20 8.56
C THR A 53 0.52 0.16 7.94
N ALA A 54 0.77 -0.96 8.62
CA ALA A 54 1.59 -2.06 8.09
C ALA A 54 0.96 -2.69 6.83
N ALA A 55 -0.36 -2.92 6.82
CA ALA A 55 -1.08 -3.43 5.67
C ALA A 55 -1.05 -2.44 4.49
N GLY A 56 -1.22 -1.15 4.76
CA GLY A 56 -1.11 -0.08 3.76
C GLY A 56 0.29 -0.01 3.14
N VAL A 57 1.35 -0.04 3.97
CA VAL A 57 2.74 -0.07 3.49
C VAL A 57 3.02 -1.33 2.68
N LEU A 58 2.52 -2.49 3.09
CA LEU A 58 2.73 -3.75 2.37
C LEU A 58 2.02 -3.76 1.00
N GLY A 59 0.82 -3.17 0.90
CA GLY A 59 0.12 -2.98 -0.38
C GLY A 59 0.88 -2.05 -1.32
N ALA A 60 1.28 -0.87 -0.81
CA ALA A 60 2.09 0.09 -1.55
C ALA A 60 3.44 -0.49 -2.01
N TYR A 61 4.12 -1.23 -1.13
CA TYR A 61 5.38 -1.89 -1.42
C TYR A 61 5.21 -2.96 -2.50
N ARG A 62 4.15 -3.77 -2.46
CA ARG A 62 3.87 -4.76 -3.51
C ARG A 62 3.61 -4.10 -4.87
N GLU A 63 2.86 -3.01 -4.88
CA GLU A 63 2.56 -2.27 -6.12
C GLU A 63 3.82 -1.59 -6.67
N ALA A 64 4.64 -1.01 -5.79
CA ALA A 64 5.94 -0.45 -6.16
C ALA A 64 6.92 -1.54 -6.63
N SER A 65 6.98 -2.70 -5.97
CA SER A 65 7.79 -3.84 -6.40
C SER A 65 7.34 -4.43 -7.74
N ARG A 66 6.05 -4.37 -8.08
CA ARG A 66 5.56 -4.73 -9.42
C ARG A 66 5.91 -3.69 -10.47
N ALA A 67 5.93 -2.41 -10.09
CA ALA A 67 6.32 -1.33 -10.99
C ALA A 67 7.84 -1.26 -11.20
N SER A 68 8.63 -1.72 -10.23
CA SER A 68 10.11 -1.79 -10.29
C SER A 68 10.60 -3.15 -10.78
N GLY A 69 9.81 -4.20 -10.58
CA GLY A 69 10.01 -5.55 -11.10
C GLY A 69 9.36 -5.66 -12.47
N GLU A 70 9.92 -4.98 -13.44
CA GLU A 70 10.23 -5.69 -14.67
C GLU A 70 11.02 -6.93 -14.24
N ASP A 71 10.38 -8.09 -14.36
CA ASP A 71 11.08 -9.34 -14.59
C ASP A 71 12.27 -9.00 -15.49
N SER A 72 13.50 -9.07 -14.99
CA SER A 72 14.63 -9.21 -15.91
C SER A 72 14.25 -10.43 -16.74
N PRO A 73 13.93 -10.28 -18.04
CA PRO A 73 13.88 -11.44 -18.89
C PRO A 73 15.32 -11.94 -18.81
N SER A 74 15.50 -13.10 -18.18
CA SER A 74 16.71 -13.86 -18.30
C SER A 74 17.05 -13.90 -19.79
N ASP A 75 18.11 -13.18 -20.15
CA ASP A 75 18.76 -13.12 -21.46
C ASP A 75 19.29 -14.53 -21.86
N GLU A 76 18.40 -15.52 -21.96
CA GLU A 76 18.74 -16.95 -22.09
C GLU A 76 18.06 -17.61 -23.32
N GLU A 77 17.47 -16.83 -24.21
CA GLU A 77 16.84 -17.31 -25.46
C GLU A 77 17.15 -16.41 -26.67
N ASN A 78 18.36 -15.86 -26.75
CA ASN A 78 18.87 -15.21 -27.97
C ASN A 78 20.31 -15.64 -28.27
N ASN A 79 20.61 -16.91 -28.06
CA ASN A 79 21.88 -17.52 -28.45
C ASN A 79 21.73 -19.02 -28.79
N ARG A 80 20.61 -19.38 -29.42
CA ARG A 80 20.39 -20.69 -30.06
C ARG A 80 20.06 -20.49 -31.53
#